data_AF-A0A3R9MEX0-F1
#
_entry.id   AF-A0A3R9MEX0-F1
#
_cell.length_a   1.000
_cell.length_b   1.000
_cell.length_c   1.000
_cell.angle_alpha   90.00
_cell.angle_beta   90.00
_cell.angle_gamma   90.00
#
_symmetry.space_group_name_H-M   'P 1'
#
loop_
_entity.id
_entity.type
_entity.pdbx_description
1 polymer ?
#
loop_
_entity_poly.entity_id
_entity_poly.type
_entity_poly.pdbx_seq_one_letter_code
_entity_poly.pdbx_strand_id
1 'polypeptide(L)'
;MPATDMMFPNPLVNTIQHCAATCDHMITHLICHEDINCRRQQLLLLRDCADICNLTASFVARNSHFARMLAGVCANICEACGRECAQFPDYHSQHCSQVCLHCAKECRAFAM
;
A
#
# COMPACT_ATOMS: atom_id res chain seq x y z
N MET A 1 15.73 -24.64 -7.56
CA MET A 1 15.05 -23.73 -6.61
C MET A 1 13.89 -24.53 -6.03
N PRO A 2 13.95 -25.00 -4.75
CA PRO A 2 12.96 -25.94 -4.29
C PRO A 2 11.62 -25.23 -4.07
N ALA A 3 10.58 -25.82 -4.65
CA ALA A 3 9.20 -25.37 -4.66
C ALA A 3 8.49 -25.66 -3.32
N THR A 4 9.01 -25.16 -2.20
CA THR A 4 8.50 -25.46 -0.85
C THR A 4 7.76 -24.30 -0.16
N ASP A 5 7.65 -23.12 -0.79
CA ASP A 5 7.05 -21.92 -0.17
C ASP A 5 5.76 -21.43 -0.86
N MET A 6 5.07 -22.30 -1.61
CA MET A 6 3.77 -21.98 -2.24
C MET A 6 2.59 -22.26 -1.29
N MET A 7 2.57 -21.67 -0.08
CA MET A 7 1.34 -21.62 0.71
C MET A 7 0.44 -20.49 0.20
N PHE A 8 -0.65 -20.88 -0.45
CA PHE A 8 -1.77 -19.99 -0.71
C PHE A 8 -2.76 -20.07 0.48
N PRO A 9 -3.23 -18.94 1.03
CA PRO A 9 -2.94 -17.57 0.62
C PRO A 9 -1.58 -17.04 1.11
N ASN A 10 -0.88 -16.30 0.25
CA ASN A 10 0.36 -15.61 0.61
C ASN A 10 0.03 -14.41 1.53
N PRO A 11 0.48 -14.39 2.80
CA PRO A 11 0.10 -13.36 3.76
C PRO A 11 0.53 -11.96 3.31
N LEU A 12 1.68 -11.84 2.64
CA LEU A 12 2.14 -10.56 2.09
C LEU A 12 1.23 -10.07 0.97
N VAL A 13 0.75 -10.95 0.08
CA VAL A 13 -0.20 -10.56 -0.97
C VAL A 13 -1.47 -9.98 -0.36
N ASN A 14 -2.01 -10.59 0.70
CA ASN A 14 -3.18 -10.08 1.41
C ASN A 14 -2.92 -8.70 2.03
N THR A 15 -1.77 -8.51 2.67
CA THR A 15 -1.38 -7.21 3.24
C THR A 15 -1.33 -6.12 2.16
N ILE A 16 -0.70 -6.40 1.02
CA ILE A 16 -0.56 -5.44 -0.08
C ILE A 16 -1.92 -5.13 -0.72
N GLN A 17 -2.75 -6.15 -0.96
CA GLN A 17 -4.10 -5.98 -1.53
C GLN A 17 -5.01 -5.19 -0.59
N HIS A 18 -4.93 -5.45 0.72
CA HIS A 18 -5.66 -4.68 1.71
C HIS A 18 -5.22 -3.21 1.70
N CYS A 19 -3.91 -2.94 1.57
CA CYS A 19 -3.40 -1.58 1.43
C CYS A 19 -3.95 -0.87 0.19
N ALA A 20 -3.95 -1.53 -0.97
CA ALA A 20 -4.51 -0.97 -2.19
C ALA A 20 -5.99 -0.59 -2.03
N ALA A 21 -6.81 -1.53 -1.55
CA ALA A 21 -8.24 -1.31 -1.35
C ALA A 21 -8.53 -0.18 -0.34
N THR A 22 -7.76 -0.10 0.74
CA THR A 22 -7.87 0.97 1.73
C THR A 22 -7.53 2.33 1.13
N CYS A 23 -6.49 2.42 0.30
CA CYS A 23 -6.11 3.65 -0.39
C CYS A 23 -7.20 4.11 -1.38
N ASP A 24 -7.73 3.20 -2.21
CA ASP A 24 -8.82 3.52 -3.15
C ASP A 24 -10.10 3.98 -2.45
N HIS A 25 -10.43 3.34 -1.32
CA HIS A 25 -11.54 3.76 -0.49
C HIS A 25 -11.32 5.17 0.07
N MET A 26 -10.10 5.46 0.56
CA MET A 26 -9.77 6.78 1.09
C MET A 26 -9.84 7.87 0.01
N ILE A 27 -9.40 7.59 -1.23
CA ILE A 27 -9.55 8.52 -2.36
C ILE A 27 -11.03 8.87 -2.57
N THR A 28 -11.88 7.85 -2.63
CA THR A 28 -13.34 8.02 -2.78
C THR A 28 -13.92 8.86 -1.65
N HIS A 29 -13.51 8.57 -0.40
CA HIS A 29 -13.94 9.33 0.78
C HIS A 29 -13.54 10.81 0.69
N LEU A 30 -12.32 11.12 0.25
CA LEU A 30 -11.80 12.48 0.18
C LEU A 30 -12.41 13.32 -0.95
N ILE A 31 -12.70 12.72 -2.10
CA ILE A 31 -13.29 13.45 -3.25
C ILE A 31 -14.71 13.95 -2.92
N CYS A 32 -15.41 13.29 -2.00
CA CYS A 32 -16.73 13.69 -1.55
C CYS A 32 -16.73 14.76 -0.44
N HIS A 33 -15.57 15.23 0.03
CA HIS A 33 -15.45 16.14 1.18
C HIS A 33 -15.02 17.56 0.78
N GLU A 34 -15.53 18.58 1.48
CA GLU A 34 -15.36 20.01 1.13
C GLU A 34 -13.89 20.50 1.16
N ASP A 35 -12.99 19.81 1.87
CA ASP A 35 -11.62 20.27 2.15
C ASP A 35 -10.55 19.64 1.23
N ILE A 36 -10.94 19.27 0.00
CA ILE A 36 -10.09 18.55 -0.96
C ILE A 36 -8.80 19.32 -1.32
N ASN A 37 -8.84 20.66 -1.26
CA ASN A 37 -7.71 21.50 -1.61
C ASN A 37 -6.54 21.34 -0.62
N CYS A 38 -6.83 21.14 0.67
CA CYS A 38 -5.83 20.89 1.71
C CYS A 38 -5.30 19.44 1.69
N ARG A 39 -5.94 18.55 0.91
CA ARG A 39 -5.64 17.11 0.86
C ARG A 39 -5.10 16.66 -0.49
N ARG A 40 -4.67 17.59 -1.35
CA ARG A 40 -4.13 17.29 -2.68
C ARG A 40 -2.95 16.32 -2.61
N GLN A 41 -2.02 16.53 -1.67
CA GLN A 41 -0.86 15.67 -1.53
C GLN A 41 -1.25 14.27 -1.05
N GLN A 42 -2.18 14.18 -0.09
CA GLN A 42 -2.79 12.92 0.35
C GLN A 42 -3.39 12.15 -0.84
N LEU A 43 -4.19 12.81 -1.67
CA LEU A 43 -4.81 12.19 -2.86
C LEU A 43 -3.80 11.64 -3.86
N LEU A 44 -2.74 12.39 -4.15
CA LEU A 44 -1.68 11.95 -5.06
C LEU A 44 -0.98 10.69 -4.52
N LEU A 45 -0.58 10.72 -3.24
CA LEU A 45 0.10 9.59 -2.61
C LEU A 45 -0.80 8.37 -2.42
N LEU A 46 -2.10 8.56 -2.12
CA LEU A 46 -3.07 7.47 -2.05
C LEU A 46 -3.18 6.75 -3.39
N ARG A 47 -3.25 7.50 -4.50
CA ARG A 47 -3.31 6.93 -5.86
C ARG A 47 -2.04 6.16 -6.19
N ASP A 48 -0.88 6.78 -5.98
CA ASP A 48 0.41 6.13 -6.23
C ASP A 48 0.54 4.83 -5.39
N CYS A 49 0.08 4.87 -4.13
CA CYS A 49 0.09 3.73 -3.22
C CYS A 49 -0.83 2.60 -3.71
N ALA A 50 -2.06 2.91 -4.13
CA ALA A 50 -2.97 1.90 -4.68
C ALA A 50 -2.41 1.22 -5.94
N ASP A 51 -1.90 2.01 -6.88
CA ASP A 51 -1.35 1.51 -8.15
C ASP A 51 -0.13 0.61 -7.93
N ILE A 52 0.84 1.05 -7.10
CA ILE A 52 2.04 0.23 -6.84
C ILE A 52 1.70 -1.02 -6.02
N CYS A 53 0.76 -0.94 -5.08
CA CYS A 53 0.32 -2.11 -4.31
C CYS A 53 -0.30 -3.16 -5.24
N ASN A 54 -1.21 -2.77 -6.14
CA ASN A 54 -1.83 -3.69 -7.09
C ASN A 54 -0.80 -4.39 -8.00
N LEU A 55 0.16 -3.63 -8.52
CA LEU A 55 1.25 -4.18 -9.33
C LEU A 55 2.13 -5.13 -8.52
N THR A 56 2.51 -4.73 -7.30
CA THR A 56 3.40 -5.52 -6.44
C THR A 56 2.73 -6.82 -6.00
N ALA A 57 1.47 -6.77 -5.56
CA ALA A 57 0.69 -7.96 -5.19
C ALA A 57 0.65 -8.98 -6.34
N SER A 58 0.42 -8.52 -7.57
CA SER A 58 0.40 -9.37 -8.76
C SER A 58 1.75 -10.06 -9.02
N PHE A 59 2.85 -9.36 -8.79
CA PHE A 59 4.20 -9.89 -9.00
C PHE A 59 4.64 -10.85 -7.88
N VAL A 60 4.29 -10.54 -6.64
CA VAL A 60 4.50 -11.43 -5.48
C VAL A 60 3.69 -12.71 -5.67
N ALA A 61 2.39 -12.61 -6.02
CA ALA A 61 1.50 -13.76 -6.15
C ALA A 61 1.95 -14.79 -7.21
N ARG A 62 2.60 -14.33 -8.28
CA ARG A 62 3.12 -15.18 -9.36
C ARG A 62 4.61 -15.52 -9.22
N ASN A 63 5.21 -15.26 -8.06
CA ASN A 63 6.63 -15.51 -7.79
C ASN A 63 7.58 -14.92 -8.86
N SER A 64 7.30 -13.68 -9.30
CA SER A 64 8.11 -13.03 -10.33
C SER A 64 9.55 -12.81 -9.86
N HIS A 65 10.52 -12.95 -10.78
CA HIS A 65 11.91 -12.56 -10.54
C HIS A 65 12.07 -11.08 -10.14
N PHE A 66 11.09 -10.22 -10.46
CA PHE A 66 11.09 -8.80 -10.10
C PHE A 66 10.34 -8.48 -8.80
N ALA A 67 9.77 -9.48 -8.12
CA ALA A 67 8.90 -9.27 -6.96
C ALA A 67 9.61 -8.51 -5.83
N ARG A 68 10.87 -8.86 -5.52
CA ARG A 68 11.65 -8.19 -4.46
C ARG A 68 11.95 -6.72 -4.79
N MET A 69 12.29 -6.44 -6.04
CA MET A 69 12.54 -5.07 -6.52
C MET A 69 11.27 -4.22 -6.40
N LEU A 70 10.13 -4.73 -6.84
CA LEU A 70 8.86 -4.02 -6.71
C LEU A 70 8.41 -3.87 -5.26
N ALA A 71 8.63 -4.86 -4.39
CA ALA A 71 8.35 -4.74 -2.97
C ALA A 71 9.16 -3.61 -2.32
N GLY A 72 10.42 -3.41 -2.72
CA GLY A 72 11.21 -2.26 -2.27
C GLY A 72 10.60 -0.91 -2.67
N VAL A 73 10.13 -0.78 -3.91
CA VAL A 73 9.45 0.44 -4.38
C VAL A 73 8.11 0.64 -3.66
N CYS A 74 7.31 -0.43 -3.54
CA CYS A 74 6.05 -0.45 -2.81
C CYS A 74 6.24 0.01 -1.36
N ALA A 75 7.29 -0.47 -0.69
CA ALA A 75 7.58 -0.08 0.69
C ALA A 75 7.81 1.43 0.85
N ASN A 76 8.56 2.04 -0.07
CA ASN A 76 8.86 3.47 -0.01
C ASN A 76 7.61 4.33 -0.26
N ILE A 77 6.77 3.93 -1.23
CA ILE A 77 5.53 4.65 -1.54
C ILE A 77 4.51 4.48 -0.40
N CYS A 78 4.37 3.27 0.14
CA CYS A 78 3.50 3.00 1.29
C CYS A 78 3.93 3.81 2.53
N GLU A 79 5.24 3.94 2.79
CA GLU A 79 5.74 4.75 3.90
C GLU A 79 5.42 6.24 3.70
N ALA A 80 5.62 6.77 2.49
CA ALA A 80 5.28 8.16 2.17
C ALA A 80 3.77 8.43 2.32
N CYS A 81 2.94 7.56 1.75
CA CYS A 81 1.47 7.63 1.85
C CYS A 81 1.00 7.54 3.31
N GLY A 82 1.55 6.60 4.09
CA GLY A 82 1.20 6.43 5.49
C GLY A 82 1.54 7.65 6.35
N ARG A 83 2.71 8.27 6.12
CA ARG A 83 3.12 9.50 6.81
C ARG A 83 2.27 10.70 6.42
N GLU A 84 1.88 10.81 5.14
CA GLU A 84 0.97 11.86 4.70
C GLU A 84 -0.41 11.71 5.36
N CYS A 85 -0.98 10.50 5.35
CA CYS A 85 -2.27 10.25 6.00
C CYS A 85 -2.24 10.52 7.51
N ALA A 86 -1.10 10.29 8.18
CA ALA A 86 -0.94 10.55 9.61
C ALA A 86 -1.09 12.04 10.01
N GLN A 87 -0.90 12.97 9.07
CA GLN A 87 -1.05 14.41 9.33
C GLN A 87 -2.50 14.82 9.57
N PHE A 88 -3.47 13.99 9.18
CA PHE A 88 -4.89 14.31 9.29
C PHE A 88 -5.54 13.53 10.43
N PRO A 89 -6.17 14.20 11.42
CA PRO A 89 -6.62 13.55 12.65
C PRO A 89 -7.91 12.73 12.50
N ASP A 90 -8.56 12.77 11.33
CA ASP A 90 -9.79 12.01 11.10
C ASP A 90 -9.56 10.49 11.10
N TYR A 91 -10.58 9.75 11.52
CA TYR A 91 -10.52 8.30 11.67
C TYR A 91 -10.09 7.58 10.39
N HIS A 92 -10.62 7.99 9.23
CA HIS A 92 -10.33 7.35 7.95
C HIS A 92 -8.86 7.53 7.54
N SER A 93 -8.31 8.73 7.70
CA SER A 93 -6.89 9.00 7.43
C SER A 93 -5.96 8.26 8.40
N GLN A 94 -6.29 8.22 9.69
CA GLN A 94 -5.49 7.47 10.67
C GLN A 94 -5.51 5.96 10.42
N HIS A 95 -6.65 5.41 10.03
CA HIS A 95 -6.76 4.01 9.63
C HIS A 95 -5.91 3.72 8.38
N CYS A 96 -6.03 4.55 7.33
CA CYS A 96 -5.23 4.41 6.11
C CYS A 96 -3.73 4.51 6.40
N SER A 97 -3.33 5.41 7.30
CA SER A 97 -1.93 5.54 7.75
C SER A 97 -1.40 4.24 8.33
N GLN A 98 -2.13 3.62 9.27
CA GLN A 98 -1.73 2.37 9.91
C GLN A 98 -1.57 1.22 8.90
N VAL A 99 -2.53 1.10 7.97
CA VAL A 99 -2.51 0.08 6.91
C VAL A 99 -1.30 0.28 5.99
N CYS A 100 -1.05 1.52 5.54
CA CYS A 100 0.08 1.84 4.66
C CYS A 100 1.42 1.58 5.35
N LEU A 101 1.58 1.99 6.62
CA LEU A 101 2.83 1.78 7.36
C LEU A 101 3.07 0.29 7.65
N HIS A 102 2.01 -0.49 7.88
CA HIS A 102 2.12 -1.94 7.99
C HIS A 102 2.56 -2.57 6.66
N CYS A 103 1.93 -2.20 5.54
CA CYS A 103 2.32 -2.66 4.21
C CYS A 103 3.78 -2.30 3.89
N ALA A 104 4.21 -1.09 4.22
CA ALA A 104 5.59 -0.64 4.03
C ALA A 104 6.60 -1.55 4.75
N LYS A 105 6.30 -1.91 6.00
CA LYS A 105 7.15 -2.80 6.82
C LYS A 105 7.26 -4.19 6.19
N GLU A 106 6.14 -4.81 5.83
CA GLU A 106 6.12 -6.16 5.28
C GLU A 106 6.79 -6.23 3.90
N CYS A 107 6.53 -5.25 3.02
CA CYS A 107 7.20 -5.13 1.72
C CYS A 107 8.72 -4.93 1.87
N ARG A 108 9.17 -4.13 2.85
CA ARG A 108 10.59 -3.92 3.12
C ARG A 108 11.27 -5.19 3.61
N ALA A 109 10.60 -5.99 4.43
CA ALA A 109 11.10 -7.28 4.88
C ALA A 109 11.22 -8.29 3.73
N PHE A 110 10.24 -8.34 2.83
CA PHE A 110 10.26 -9.23 1.66
C PHE A 110 11.31 -8.85 0.61
N ALA A 111 11.65 -7.57 0.50
CA ALA A 111 12.63 -7.09 -0.48
C ALA A 111 14.08 -7.55 -0.18
N MET A 112 14.38 -7.94 1.07
CA MET A 112 15.70 -8.40 1.52
C MET A 112 15.96 -9.87 1.13
#